data_AF-A0A661Z4A8-F1
#
_entry.id   AF-A0A661Z4A8-F1
#
_cell.length_a   1.000
_cell.length_b   1.000
_cell.length_c   1.000
_cell.angle_alpha   90.00
_cell.angle_beta   90.00
_cell.angle_gamma   90.00
#
_symmetry.space_group_name_H-M   'P 1'
#
loop_
_entity.id
_entity.type
_entity.pdbx_description
1 polymer ?
#
loop_
_entity_poly.entity_id
_entity_poly.type
_entity_poly.pdbx_seq_one_letter_code
_entity_poly.pdbx_strand_id
1 'polypeptide(L)'
;MTLEERYNKAKLQELVSIIENKDDYTKDCIDVVSIELKNRNTNKDVVEIIAEEILRDNFKLFLITFVPYNTRIKEYNSEFVSKERIVEIQKEEFDKWQERKDLFEFDVWNYAIGGAL
;
A
#
# COMPACT_ATOMS: atom_id res chain seq x y z
N MET A 1 -13.56 26.63 -5.47
CA MET A 1 -12.91 25.52 -6.19
C MET A 1 -13.80 24.31 -6.05
N THR A 2 -14.33 23.79 -7.15
CA THR A 2 -15.17 22.58 -7.17
C THR A 2 -14.31 21.31 -7.07
N LEU A 3 -14.93 20.16 -6.76
CA LEU A 3 -14.22 18.87 -6.77
C LEU A 3 -13.69 18.55 -8.17
N GLU A 4 -14.45 18.87 -9.22
CA GLU A 4 -14.02 18.70 -10.61
C GLU A 4 -12.79 19.56 -10.93
N GLU A 5 -12.81 20.85 -10.58
CA GLU A 5 -11.66 21.76 -10.77
C GLU A 5 -10.41 21.28 -10.05
N ARG A 6 -10.58 20.69 -8.86
CA ARG A 6 -9.50 20.13 -8.06
C ARG A 6 -8.89 18.91 -8.75
N TYR A 7 -9.72 17.91 -9.09
CA TYR A 7 -9.24 16.62 -9.57
C TYR A 7 -8.83 16.62 -11.05
N ASN A 8 -9.34 17.55 -11.86
CA ASN A 8 -8.87 17.76 -13.23
C ASN A 8 -7.34 18.05 -13.28
N LYS A 9 -6.80 18.72 -12.26
CA LYS A 9 -5.36 19.02 -12.17
C LYS A 9 -4.57 18.02 -11.31
N ALA A 10 -5.24 17.08 -10.65
CA ALA A 10 -4.60 16.11 -9.78
C ALA A 10 -3.72 15.13 -10.55
N LYS A 11 -2.67 14.62 -9.91
CA LYS A 11 -1.81 13.60 -10.52
C LYS A 11 -2.55 12.27 -10.60
N LEU A 12 -2.20 11.43 -11.57
CA LEU A 12 -2.80 10.09 -11.71
C LEU A 12 -2.71 9.27 -10.42
N GLN A 13 -1.55 9.28 -9.76
CA GLN A 13 -1.33 8.60 -8.48
C GLN A 13 -2.30 9.06 -7.38
N GLU A 14 -2.62 10.35 -7.33
CA GLU A 14 -3.58 10.90 -6.36
C GLU A 14 -4.99 10.38 -6.63
N LEU A 15 -5.40 10.33 -7.90
CA LEU A 15 -6.70 9.79 -8.29
C LEU A 15 -6.83 8.30 -7.96
N VAL A 16 -5.81 7.50 -8.29
CA VAL A 16 -5.79 6.06 -7.98
C VAL A 16 -5.80 5.84 -6.46
N SER A 17 -5.04 6.63 -5.70
CA SER A 17 -5.02 6.57 -4.24
C SER A 17 -6.38 6.82 -3.60
N ILE A 18 -7.18 7.74 -4.16
CA ILE A 18 -8.53 8.02 -3.64
C ILE A 18 -9.44 6.81 -3.86
N ILE A 19 -9.35 6.15 -5.01
CA ILE A 19 -10.17 4.98 -5.31
C ILE A 19 -9.78 3.78 -4.43
N GLU A 20 -8.47 3.54 -4.27
CA GLU A 20 -7.96 2.44 -3.43
C GLU A 20 -8.26 2.62 -1.94
N ASN A 21 -8.47 3.86 -1.48
CA ASN A 21 -8.79 4.18 -0.08
C ASN A 21 -10.19 4.81 0.06
N LYS A 22 -11.17 4.32 -0.72
CA LYS A 22 -12.53 4.89 -0.81
C LYS A 22 -13.23 5.12 0.54
N ASP A 23 -12.93 4.33 1.56
CA ASP A 23 -13.55 4.45 2.88
C ASP A 23 -13.17 5.78 3.60
N ASP A 24 -12.08 6.42 3.18
CA ASP A 24 -11.61 7.70 3.73
C ASP A 24 -12.22 8.93 3.02
N TYR A 25 -13.02 8.72 1.96
CA TYR A 25 -13.54 9.79 1.11
C TYR A 25 -15.06 9.76 1.01
N THR A 26 -15.64 10.93 0.69
CA THR A 26 -17.09 11.03 0.42
C THR A 26 -17.44 10.40 -0.92
N LYS A 27 -18.68 9.93 -1.06
CA LYS A 27 -19.19 9.37 -2.32
C LYS A 27 -19.03 10.34 -3.50
N ASP A 28 -19.37 11.62 -3.31
CA ASP A 28 -19.23 12.64 -4.36
C ASP A 28 -17.78 12.80 -4.83
N CYS A 29 -16.81 12.64 -3.92
CA CYS A 29 -15.39 12.65 -4.25
C CYS A 29 -15.00 11.45 -5.11
N ILE A 30 -15.44 10.25 -4.71
CA ILE A 30 -15.17 9.00 -5.44
C ILE A 30 -15.77 9.06 -6.85
N ASP A 31 -17.00 9.57 -6.97
CA ASP A 31 -17.70 9.67 -8.25
C ASP A 31 -16.97 10.61 -9.22
N VAL A 32 -16.56 11.80 -8.76
CA VAL A 32 -15.78 12.76 -9.57
C VAL A 32 -14.44 12.18 -10.00
N VAL A 33 -13.71 11.54 -9.07
CA VAL A 33 -12.40 10.93 -9.38
C VAL A 33 -12.55 9.78 -10.37
N SER A 34 -13.59 8.96 -10.23
CA SER A 34 -13.87 7.85 -11.15
C SER A 34 -14.16 8.33 -12.56
N ILE A 35 -14.91 9.44 -12.70
CA ILE A 35 -15.17 10.09 -13.99
C ILE A 35 -13.87 10.63 -14.58
N GLU A 36 -13.07 11.31 -13.77
CA GLU A 36 -11.80 11.89 -14.21
C GLU A 36 -10.79 10.83 -14.68
N LEU A 37 -10.68 9.71 -13.96
CA LEU A 37 -9.85 8.57 -14.38
C LEU A 37 -10.28 7.99 -15.73
N LYS A 38 -11.60 7.86 -15.95
CA LYS A 38 -12.17 7.39 -17.23
C LYS A 38 -11.89 8.37 -18.36
N ASN A 39 -12.04 9.67 -18.10
CA ASN A 39 -11.81 10.73 -19.10
C ASN A 39 -10.36 10.79 -19.58
N ARG A 40 -9.40 10.46 -18.71
CA ARG A 40 -7.97 10.49 -19.03
C ARG A 40 -7.51 9.36 -19.96
N ASN A 41 -8.38 8.39 -20.25
CA ASN A 41 -8.08 7.22 -21.08
C ASN A 41 -6.71 6.59 -20.75
N THR A 42 -6.45 6.48 -19.44
CA THR A 42 -5.15 6.03 -18.93
C THR A 42 -4.94 4.56 -19.28
N ASN A 43 -3.72 4.18 -19.64
CA ASN A 43 -3.38 2.77 -19.82
C ASN A 43 -3.65 2.00 -18.52
N LYS A 44 -4.46 0.94 -18.62
CA LYS A 44 -4.84 0.08 -17.49
C LYS A 44 -3.61 -0.48 -16.77
N ASP A 45 -2.57 -0.86 -17.50
CA ASP A 45 -1.35 -1.42 -16.92
C ASP A 45 -0.65 -0.40 -16.01
N VAL A 46 -0.68 0.88 -16.39
CA VAL A 46 -0.09 1.97 -15.58
C VAL A 46 -0.91 2.20 -14.31
N VAL A 47 -2.24 2.13 -14.40
CA VAL A 47 -3.13 2.26 -13.24
C VAL A 47 -2.92 1.10 -12.27
N GLU A 48 -2.78 -0.12 -12.77
CA GLU A 48 -2.53 -1.32 -11.98
C GLU A 48 -1.18 -1.24 -11.24
N ILE A 49 -0.10 -0.83 -11.92
CA ILE A 49 1.21 -0.62 -11.28
C ILE A 49 1.12 0.38 -10.13
N ILE A 50 0.46 1.52 -10.36
CA ILE A 50 0.27 2.55 -9.34
C ILE A 50 -0.55 2.02 -8.15
N ALA A 51 -1.60 1.25 -8.42
CA ALA A 51 -2.41 0.64 -7.38
C ALA A 51 -1.61 -0.38 -6.56
N GLU A 52 -0.78 -1.20 -7.20
CA GLU A 52 0.14 -2.11 -6.49
C GLU A 52 1.10 -1.36 -5.57
N GLU A 53 1.68 -0.24 -6.03
CA GLU A 53 2.57 0.60 -5.22
C GLU A 53 1.86 1.15 -3.97
N ILE A 54 0.63 1.66 -4.15
CA ILE A 54 -0.19 2.17 -3.03
C ILE A 54 -0.52 1.06 -2.04
N LEU A 55 -0.90 -0.12 -2.52
CA LEU A 55 -1.17 -1.29 -1.66
C LEU A 55 0.07 -1.71 -0.86
N ARG A 56 1.23 -1.76 -1.52
CA ARG A 56 2.51 -2.06 -0.86
C ARG A 56 2.80 -1.07 0.26
N ASP A 57 2.66 0.22 -0.01
CA ASP A 57 2.94 1.25 0.99
C ASP A 57 1.95 1.21 2.16
N ASN A 58 0.66 1.02 1.87
CA ASN A 58 -0.36 0.83 2.89
C ASN A 58 -0.11 -0.41 3.76
N PHE A 59 0.40 -1.50 3.17
CA PHE A 59 0.73 -2.71 3.91
C PHE A 59 2.01 -2.55 4.74
N LYS A 60 3.05 -1.88 4.22
CA LYS A 60 4.25 -1.53 5.01
C LYS A 60 3.88 -0.71 6.24
N LEU A 61 3.00 0.28 6.10
CA LEU A 61 2.50 1.09 7.23
C LEU A 61 1.77 0.22 8.27
N PHE A 62 0.96 -0.74 7.82
CA PHE A 62 0.35 -1.72 8.71
C PHE A 62 1.40 -2.56 9.45
N LEU A 63 2.41 -3.09 8.75
CA LEU A 63 3.47 -3.91 9.35
C LEU A 63 4.32 -3.17 10.39
N ILE A 64 4.49 -1.85 10.26
CA ILE A 64 5.16 -1.01 11.27
C ILE A 64 4.42 -1.07 12.61
N THR A 65 3.09 -1.16 12.58
CA THR A 65 2.23 -1.17 13.77
C THR A 65 1.72 -2.56 14.14
N PHE A 66 2.16 -3.59 13.42
CA PHE A 66 1.66 -4.95 13.56
C PHE A 66 2.19 -5.61 14.85
N VAL A 67 1.26 -6.04 15.71
CA VAL A 67 1.52 -6.79 16.93
C VAL A 67 0.80 -8.15 16.84
N PRO A 68 1.52 -9.28 16.73
CA PRO A 68 0.92 -10.59 16.41
C PRO A 68 -0.25 -11.01 17.30
N TYR A 69 -0.23 -10.63 18.58
CA TYR A 69 -1.23 -11.06 19.57
C TYR A 69 -2.48 -10.16 19.62
N ASN A 70 -2.41 -8.94 19.09
CA ASN A 70 -3.47 -7.92 19.23
C ASN A 70 -3.98 -7.36 17.90
N THR A 71 -3.24 -7.56 16.80
CA THR A 71 -3.61 -7.00 15.51
C THR A 71 -4.36 -8.04 14.69
N ARG A 72 -5.62 -7.74 14.34
CA ARG A 72 -6.36 -8.52 13.34
C ARG A 72 -5.71 -8.29 11.97
N ILE A 73 -5.56 -9.36 11.19
CA ILE A 73 -5.13 -9.27 9.80
C ILE A 73 -6.14 -8.40 9.06
N LYS A 74 -5.69 -7.26 8.51
CA LYS A 74 -6.51 -6.40 7.67
C LYS A 74 -6.63 -7.05 6.30
N GLU A 75 -7.84 -7.32 5.84
CA GLU A 75 -8.08 -7.70 4.46
C GLU A 75 -7.97 -6.44 3.59
N TYR A 76 -7.05 -6.46 2.63
CA TYR A 76 -6.90 -5.39 1.65
C TYR A 76 -7.75 -5.73 0.44
N ASN A 77 -8.50 -4.73 -0.03
CA ASN A 77 -9.27 -4.81 -1.26
C ASN A 77 -8.74 -3.73 -2.21
N SER A 78 -8.78 -4.03 -3.50
CA SER A 78 -8.38 -3.11 -4.56
C SER A 78 -9.43 -3.10 -5.64
N GLU A 79 -9.59 -1.95 -6.29
CA GLU A 79 -10.47 -1.83 -7.47
C GLU A 79 -9.71 -2.23 -8.75
N PHE A 80 -8.37 -2.11 -8.73
CA PHE A 80 -7.54 -2.31 -9.91
C PHE A 80 -6.69 -3.58 -9.85
N VAL A 81 -6.39 -4.12 -8.67
CA VAL A 81 -5.53 -5.28 -8.46
C VAL A 81 -6.33 -6.52 -8.09
N SER A 82 -6.01 -7.67 -8.67
CA SER A 82 -6.69 -8.93 -8.37
C SER A 82 -6.44 -9.39 -6.94
N LYS A 83 -7.37 -10.16 -6.38
CA LYS A 83 -7.24 -10.69 -5.01
C LYS A 83 -6.01 -11.58 -4.87
N GLU A 84 -5.72 -12.39 -5.90
CA GLU A 84 -4.54 -13.26 -5.95
C GLU A 84 -3.26 -12.43 -5.83
N ARG A 85 -3.18 -11.34 -6.59
CA ARG A 85 -2.02 -10.46 -6.60
C ARG A 85 -1.87 -9.67 -5.29
N ILE A 86 -2.98 -9.25 -4.67
CA ILE A 86 -2.95 -8.65 -3.32
C ILE A 86 -2.32 -9.60 -2.31
N VAL A 87 -2.70 -10.88 -2.33
CA VAL A 87 -2.13 -11.89 -1.41
C VAL A 87 -0.64 -12.09 -1.67
N GLU A 88 -0.21 -12.11 -2.92
CA GLU A 88 1.21 -12.16 -3.27
C GLU A 88 1.97 -10.95 -2.72
N ILE A 89 1.46 -9.73 -2.95
CA ILE A 89 2.06 -8.50 -2.42
C ILE A 89 2.19 -8.56 -0.90
N GLN A 90 1.16 -9.01 -0.19
CA GLN A 90 1.19 -9.15 1.26
C GLN A 90 2.27 -10.13 1.72
N LYS A 91 2.41 -11.28 1.06
CA LYS A 91 3.46 -12.25 1.36
C LYS A 91 4.85 -11.65 1.12
N GLU A 92 5.08 -11.08 -0.06
CA GLU A 92 6.35 -10.47 -0.43
C GLU A 92 6.80 -9.40 0.56
N GLU A 93 5.90 -8.51 0.98
CA GLU A 93 6.23 -7.43 1.92
C GLU A 93 6.35 -7.92 3.37
N PHE A 94 5.61 -8.97 3.75
CA PHE A 94 5.74 -9.61 5.06
C PHE A 94 7.10 -10.32 5.19
N ASP A 95 7.50 -11.10 4.18
CA ASP A 95 8.79 -11.79 4.14
C ASP A 95 9.94 -10.77 4.26
N LYS A 96 9.91 -9.68 3.47
CA LYS A 96 10.88 -8.57 3.58
C LYS A 96 10.88 -7.90 4.95
N TRP A 97 9.74 -7.87 5.65
CA TRP A 97 9.66 -7.30 6.99
C TRP A 97 10.24 -8.24 8.05
N GLN A 98 10.03 -9.56 7.90
CA GLN A 98 10.66 -10.57 8.74
C GLN A 98 12.18 -10.56 8.59
N GLU A 99 12.69 -10.59 7.35
CA GLU A 99 14.13 -10.50 7.06
C GLU A 99 14.76 -9.27 7.71
N ARG A 100 14.09 -8.11 7.63
CA ARG A 100 14.56 -6.89 8.29
C ARG A 100 14.58 -7.01 9.81
N LYS A 101 13.56 -7.64 10.42
CA LYS A 101 13.52 -7.84 11.87
C LYS A 101 14.60 -8.81 12.34
N ASP A 102 14.82 -9.89 11.60
CA ASP A 102 15.86 -10.87 11.91
C ASP A 102 17.26 -10.23 11.83
N LEU A 103 17.47 -9.28 10.90
CA LEU A 103 18.71 -8.49 10.84
C LEU A 103 18.90 -7.50 12.03
N PHE A 104 17.84 -7.19 12.77
CA PHE A 104 17.88 -6.36 13.99
C PHE A 104 17.85 -7.18 15.29
N GLU A 105 17.61 -8.50 15.22
CA GLU A 105 18.06 -9.39 16.28
C GLU A 105 19.58 -9.34 16.27
N PHE A 106 20.13 -8.44 17.10
CA PHE A 106 21.55 -8.41 17.41
C PHE A 106 22.01 -9.85 17.56
N ASP A 107 22.94 -10.27 16.72
CA ASP A 107 23.64 -11.52 16.91
C ASP A 107 24.49 -11.37 18.18
N VAL A 108 23.84 -11.58 19.33
CA VAL A 108 24.45 -11.47 20.66
C VAL A 108 25.63 -12.44 20.74
N TRP A 109 25.63 -13.50 19.92
CA TRP A 109 26.76 -14.41 19.77
C TRP A 109 27.95 -13.78 19.06
N ASN A 110 27.75 -12.95 18.02
CA ASN A 110 28.85 -12.20 17.42
C ASN A 110 29.44 -11.17 18.40
N TYR A 111 28.64 -10.56 19.26
CA TYR A 111 29.14 -9.65 20.29
C TYR A 111 29.83 -10.39 21.46
N ALA A 112 29.36 -11.59 21.80
CA ALA A 112 29.97 -12.44 22.83
C ALA A 112 31.30 -13.07 22.40
N ILE A 113 31.48 -13.38 21.11
CA ILE A 113 32.72 -13.95 20.57
C ILE A 113 33.73 -12.83 20.22
N GLY A 114 33.26 -11.65 19.81
CA GLY A 114 34.12 -10.49 19.50
C GLY A 114 34.69 -9.76 20.73
N GLY A 115 34.18 -10.03 21.94
CA GLY A 115 34.74 -9.53 23.21
C GLY A 115 35.79 -10.45 23.84
N ALA A 116 36.16 -11.55 23.18
CA ALA A 116 37.11 -12.55 23.67
C ALA A 116 38.42 -12.60 22.85
N LEU A 117 38.80 -11.47 22.22
CA LEU A 117 40.12 -11.24 21.61
C LEU A 117 40.81 -10.04 22.24
#